data_AF-A0A920NQL3-F1
#
_entry.id   AF-A0A920NQL3-F1
#
_cell.length_a   1.000
_cell.length_b   1.000
_cell.length_c   1.000
_cell.angle_alpha   90.00
_cell.angle_beta   90.00
_cell.angle_gamma   90.00
#
_symmetry.space_group_name_H-M   'P 1'
#
loop_
_entity.id
_entity.type
_entity.pdbx_description
1 polymer ?
#
loop_
_entity_poly.entity_id
_entity_poly.type
_entity_poly.pdbx_seq_one_letter_code
_entity_poly.pdbx_strand_id
1 'polypeptide(L)'
;MNPEDVIQEVKDSNLRGRGGAGFSTGVKWGFIPKDSNKPKYLINNADESEPGTFKDRLLMNKAPHQMLEGMVIAAYAIGCHTSFIYIRGEFFKEYKILEKTIAEAYENNILGKNILGSKYNLE
;
A
#
# COMPACT_ATOMS: atom_id res chain seq x y z
N MET A 1 3.61 -0.65 17.67
CA MET A 1 4.47 0.38 17.07
C MET A 1 3.62 1.60 16.79
N ASN A 2 4.12 2.79 17.07
CA ASN A 2 3.49 4.00 16.55
C ASN A 2 3.85 4.15 15.05
N PRO A 3 3.21 5.06 14.28
CA PRO A 3 3.50 5.25 12.86
C PRO A 3 4.98 5.60 12.58
N GLU A 4 5.59 6.40 13.45
CA GLU A 4 7.01 6.78 13.34
C GLU A 4 7.96 5.60 13.41
N ASP A 5 7.72 4.65 14.32
CA ASP A 5 8.53 3.45 14.48
C ASP A 5 8.49 2.62 13.19
N VAL A 6 7.34 2.53 12.52
CA VAL A 6 7.19 1.82 11.25
C VAL A 6 8.00 2.49 10.14
N ILE A 7 7.97 3.82 10.05
CA ILE A 7 8.80 4.56 9.08
C ILE A 7 10.28 4.28 9.34
N GLN A 8 10.69 4.30 10.62
CA GLN A 8 12.07 4.07 11.02
C GLN A 8 12.53 2.63 10.70
N GLU A 9 11.71 1.63 11.00
CA GLU A 9 11.97 0.22 10.66
C GLU A 9 12.18 0.04 9.13
N VAL A 10 11.31 0.65 8.31
CA VAL A 10 11.44 0.58 6.84
C VAL A 10 12.69 1.33 6.36
N LYS A 11 13.07 2.43 7.02
CA LYS A 11 14.31 3.15 6.71
C LYS A 11 15.54 2.31 7.05
N ASP A 12 15.55 1.66 8.21
CA ASP A 12 16.67 0.85 8.71
C ASP A 12 16.83 -0.46 7.93
N SER A 13 15.73 -1.02 7.39
CA SER A 13 15.77 -2.14 6.45
C SER A 13 16.49 -1.83 5.12
N ASN A 14 16.77 -0.55 4.86
CA ASN A 14 17.34 -0.06 3.61
C ASN A 14 16.51 -0.47 2.36
N LEU A 15 15.19 -0.59 2.53
CA LEU A 15 14.30 -0.89 1.42
C LEU A 15 14.36 0.21 0.36
N ARG A 16 14.68 -0.18 -0.86
CA ARG A 16 14.68 0.70 -2.04
C ARG A 16 13.43 0.47 -2.88
N GLY A 17 12.98 1.53 -3.54
CA GLY A 17 11.83 1.50 -4.44
C GLY A 17 12.04 0.50 -5.57
N ARG A 18 11.03 -0.34 -5.81
CA ARG A 18 11.08 -1.45 -6.79
C ARG A 18 10.46 -1.10 -8.15
N GLY A 19 10.03 0.14 -8.35
CA GLY A 19 9.48 0.65 -9.62
C GLY A 19 10.50 1.37 -10.52
N GLY A 20 11.78 1.01 -10.46
CA GLY A 20 12.82 1.57 -11.34
C GLY A 20 13.70 2.65 -10.69
N ALA A 21 13.11 3.71 -10.12
CA ALA A 21 13.89 4.84 -9.57
C ALA A 21 14.82 4.49 -8.40
N GLY A 22 14.55 3.39 -7.68
CA GLY A 22 15.43 2.90 -6.62
C GLY A 22 15.60 3.84 -5.41
N PHE A 23 14.70 4.80 -5.20
CA PHE A 23 14.76 5.73 -4.07
C PHE A 23 14.51 5.02 -2.73
N SER A 24 15.07 5.50 -1.61
CA SER A 24 14.84 4.89 -0.30
C SER A 24 13.37 5.02 0.13
N THR A 25 12.71 3.89 0.39
CA THR A 25 11.28 3.85 0.71
C THR A 25 10.98 4.55 2.04
N GLY A 26 11.75 4.26 3.09
CA GLY A 26 11.55 4.88 4.41
C GLY A 26 11.81 6.39 4.39
N VAL A 27 12.82 6.85 3.63
CA VAL A 27 13.06 8.30 3.44
C VAL A 27 11.89 8.96 2.71
N LYS A 28 11.33 8.31 1.67
CA LYS A 28 10.17 8.82 0.93
C LYS A 28 8.96 9.00 1.85
N TRP A 29 8.69 8.03 2.74
CA TRP A 29 7.60 8.11 3.70
C TRP A 29 7.79 9.30 4.68
N GLY A 30 9.03 9.56 5.10
CA GLY A 30 9.37 10.68 5.97
C GLY A 30 9.21 12.08 5.36
N PHE A 31 9.03 12.21 4.04
CA PHE A 31 8.79 13.51 3.40
C PHE A 31 7.34 13.99 3.53
N ILE A 32 6.42 13.13 3.95
CA ILE A 32 5.02 13.50 4.10
C ILE A 32 4.88 14.41 5.32
N PRO A 33 4.35 15.65 5.17
CA PRO A 33 4.24 16.59 6.28
C PRO A 33 3.40 16.02 7.43
N LYS A 34 3.92 16.08 8.65
CA LYS A 34 3.20 15.61 9.84
C LYS A 34 2.08 16.57 10.24
N ASP A 35 2.35 17.87 10.19
CA ASP A 35 1.48 18.93 10.72
C ASP A 35 0.57 19.56 9.66
N SER A 36 0.25 18.82 8.59
CA SER A 36 -0.63 19.30 7.54
C SER A 36 -2.07 18.87 7.81
N ASN A 37 -3.01 19.83 7.78
CA ASN A 37 -4.45 19.56 7.84
C ASN A 37 -5.03 19.00 6.53
N LYS A 38 -4.21 18.87 5.47
CA LYS A 38 -4.65 18.27 4.21
C LYS A 38 -4.71 16.75 4.32
N PRO A 39 -5.67 16.09 3.64
CA PRO A 39 -5.70 14.64 3.58
C PRO A 39 -4.42 14.12 2.92
N LYS A 40 -3.93 13.02 3.46
CA LYS A 40 -2.82 12.24 2.89
C LYS A 40 -3.42 11.05 2.16
N TYR A 41 -2.74 10.61 1.11
CA TYR A 41 -3.16 9.46 0.32
C TYR A 41 -1.98 8.54 0.07
N LEU A 42 -2.26 7.25 0.01
CA LEU A 42 -1.34 6.25 -0.51
C LEU A 42 -1.81 5.82 -1.90
N ILE A 43 -0.89 5.75 -2.85
CA ILE A 43 -1.18 5.23 -4.19
C ILE A 43 -0.23 4.05 -4.43
N ASN A 44 -0.81 2.85 -4.58
CA ASN A 44 -0.09 1.70 -5.08
C ASN A 44 -0.10 1.72 -6.61
N ASN A 45 1.09 1.87 -7.20
CA ASN A 45 1.25 1.81 -8.65
C ASN A 45 1.35 0.34 -9.09
N ALA A 46 0.28 -0.18 -9.68
CA ALA A 46 0.18 -1.50 -10.29
C ALA A 46 0.00 -1.41 -11.82
N ASP A 47 0.61 -0.39 -12.44
CA ASP A 47 0.57 -0.19 -13.89
C ASP A 47 1.50 -1.14 -14.64
N GLU A 48 2.70 -1.42 -14.11
CA GLU A 48 3.72 -2.33 -14.66
C GLU A 48 3.75 -2.35 -16.21
N SER A 49 3.85 -1.18 -16.83
CA SER A 49 3.78 -1.01 -18.29
C SER A 49 5.13 -1.16 -18.98
N GLU A 50 6.19 -1.36 -18.21
CA GLU A 50 7.55 -1.54 -18.72
C GLU A 50 7.70 -2.87 -19.52
N PRO A 51 8.47 -2.88 -20.62
CA PRO A 51 8.71 -4.11 -21.37
C PRO A 51 9.43 -5.18 -20.52
N GLY A 52 8.91 -6.40 -20.54
CA GLY A 52 9.53 -7.55 -19.88
C GLY A 52 9.29 -7.66 -18.38
N THR A 53 8.50 -6.76 -17.77
CA THR A 53 8.14 -6.84 -16.36
C THR A 53 6.81 -7.58 -16.15
N PHE A 54 6.76 -8.40 -15.10
CA PHE A 54 5.56 -9.15 -14.69
C PHE A 54 5.54 -9.43 -13.18
N LYS A 55 6.39 -8.77 -12.40
CA LYS A 55 6.57 -9.00 -10.96
C LYS A 55 5.33 -8.52 -10.18
N ASP A 56 4.74 -7.38 -10.57
CA ASP A 56 3.59 -6.79 -9.90
C ASP A 56 2.36 -7.62 -10.27
N ARG A 57 2.22 -7.98 -11.55
CA ARG A 57 1.20 -8.90 -12.03
C ARG A 57 1.25 -10.24 -11.29
N LEU A 58 2.45 -10.79 -11.09
CA LEU A 58 2.63 -12.05 -10.37
C LEU A 58 2.22 -11.91 -8.90
N LEU A 59 2.63 -10.82 -8.24
CA LEU A 59 2.26 -10.54 -6.86
C LEU A 59 0.73 -10.45 -6.69
N MET A 60 0.04 -9.71 -7.56
CA MET A 60 -1.43 -9.62 -7.55
C MET A 60 -2.11 -10.97 -7.78
N ASN A 61 -1.55 -11.84 -8.63
CA ASN A 61 -2.14 -13.15 -8.89
C ASN A 61 -1.89 -14.19 -7.78
N LYS A 62 -0.74 -14.10 -7.10
CA LYS A 62 -0.25 -15.19 -6.21
C LYS A 62 -0.31 -14.85 -4.74
N ALA A 63 -0.16 -13.57 -4.38
CA ALA A 63 -0.19 -13.10 -3.01
C ALA A 63 -0.86 -11.72 -2.90
N PRO A 64 -2.12 -11.57 -3.35
CA PRO A 64 -2.83 -10.28 -3.31
C PRO A 64 -3.03 -9.76 -1.88
N HIS A 65 -3.26 -10.65 -0.91
CA HIS A 65 -3.36 -10.29 0.51
C HIS A 65 -2.05 -9.73 1.07
N GLN A 66 -0.90 -10.26 0.65
CA GLN A 66 0.41 -9.73 1.04
C GLN A 66 0.64 -8.31 0.49
N MET A 67 0.21 -8.07 -0.76
CA MET A 67 0.24 -6.72 -1.33
C MET A 67 -0.66 -5.77 -0.53
N LEU A 68 -1.89 -6.20 -0.22
CA LEU A 68 -2.85 -5.38 0.52
C LEU A 68 -2.37 -5.07 1.94
N GLU A 69 -1.83 -6.06 2.66
CA GLU A 69 -1.23 -5.86 3.98
C GLU A 69 -0.12 -4.81 3.93
N GLY A 70 0.77 -4.89 2.93
CA GLY A 70 1.81 -3.88 2.74
C GLY A 70 1.25 -2.47 2.54
N MET A 71 0.11 -2.35 1.85
CA MET A 71 -0.59 -1.06 1.72
C MET A 71 -1.16 -0.58 3.05
N VAL A 72 -1.81 -1.45 3.83
CA VAL A 72 -2.36 -1.10 5.16
C VAL A 72 -1.25 -0.60 6.09
N ILE A 73 -0.12 -1.30 6.13
CA ILE A 73 1.05 -0.91 6.93
C ILE A 73 1.60 0.44 6.48
N ALA A 74 1.80 0.63 5.17
CA ALA A 74 2.30 1.89 4.62
C ALA A 74 1.34 3.06 4.90
N ALA A 75 0.04 2.83 4.74
CA ALA A 75 -1.00 3.82 4.99
C ALA A 75 -1.03 4.25 6.46
N TYR A 76 -0.93 3.29 7.37
CA TYR A 76 -0.82 3.53 8.80
C TYR A 76 0.42 4.37 9.13
N ALA A 77 1.58 3.98 8.59
CA ALA A 77 2.85 4.66 8.84
C ALA A 77 2.83 6.13 8.41
N ILE A 78 2.21 6.45 7.27
CA ILE A 78 2.13 7.82 6.77
C ILE A 78 0.93 8.61 7.32
N GLY A 79 0.03 7.94 8.06
CA GLY A 79 -1.18 8.52 8.62
C GLY A 79 -2.19 8.97 7.56
N CYS A 80 -2.34 8.21 6.47
CA CYS A 80 -3.45 8.43 5.53
C CYS A 80 -4.66 7.58 5.91
N HIS A 81 -5.85 7.96 5.45
CA HIS A 81 -7.11 7.21 5.70
C HIS A 81 -7.81 6.78 4.40
N THR A 82 -7.19 7.02 3.26
CA THR A 82 -7.70 6.64 1.95
C THR A 82 -6.52 6.23 1.06
N SER A 83 -6.63 5.05 0.46
CA SER A 83 -5.62 4.49 -0.44
C SER A 83 -6.22 4.13 -1.79
N PHE A 84 -5.40 4.19 -2.82
CA PHE A 84 -5.80 3.84 -4.18
C PHE A 84 -4.85 2.81 -4.76
N ILE A 85 -5.39 1.86 -5.53
CA ILE A 85 -4.62 0.99 -6.40
C ILE A 85 -4.84 1.49 -7.82
N TYR A 86 -3.78 2.02 -8.44
CA TYR A 86 -3.80 2.32 -9.86
C TYR A 86 -3.36 1.06 -10.61
N ILE A 87 -4.32 0.37 -11.23
CA ILE A 87 -4.06 -0.83 -12.02
C ILE A 87 -4.30 -0.54 -13.50
N ARG A 88 -3.37 -1.00 -14.35
CA ARG A 88 -3.51 -0.84 -15.81
C ARG A 88 -4.77 -1.54 -16.33
N GLY A 89 -5.34 -1.03 -17.43
CA GLY A 89 -6.56 -1.59 -18.01
C GLY A 89 -6.42 -3.03 -18.51
N GLU A 90 -5.22 -3.43 -18.95
CA GLU A 90 -4.93 -4.76 -19.48
C GLU A 90 -4.91 -5.86 -18.41
N PHE A 91 -4.82 -5.48 -17.14
CA PHE A 91 -4.81 -6.40 -15.99
C PHE A 91 -6.22 -6.61 -15.43
N PHE A 92 -7.22 -6.78 -16.30
CA PHE A 92 -8.62 -6.97 -15.88
C PHE A 92 -8.82 -8.18 -14.97
N LYS A 93 -8.09 -9.28 -15.21
CA LYS A 93 -8.16 -10.47 -14.35
C LYS A 93 -7.64 -10.15 -12.95
N GLU A 94 -6.48 -9.50 -12.87
CA GLU A 94 -5.86 -9.12 -11.61
C GLU A 94 -6.71 -8.09 -10.85
N TYR A 95 -7.34 -7.15 -11.56
CA TYR A 95 -8.35 -6.25 -11.00
C TYR A 95 -9.47 -7.02 -10.30
N LYS A 96 -10.03 -8.06 -10.93
CA LYS A 96 -11.06 -8.91 -10.30
C LYS A 96 -10.55 -9.68 -9.08
N ILE A 97 -9.30 -10.10 -9.08
CA ILE A 97 -8.67 -10.70 -7.90
C ILE A 97 -8.58 -9.68 -6.77
N LEU A 98 -8.11 -8.47 -7.06
CA LEU A 98 -7.98 -7.41 -6.06
C LEU A 98 -9.34 -6.96 -5.52
N GLU A 99 -10.38 -6.82 -6.36
CA GLU A 99 -11.74 -6.51 -5.87
C GLU A 99 -12.21 -7.55 -4.85
N LYS A 100 -11.99 -8.83 -5.14
CA LYS A 100 -12.33 -9.92 -4.22
C LYS A 100 -11.50 -9.86 -2.94
N THR A 101 -10.19 -9.68 -3.06
CA THR A 101 -9.26 -9.57 -1.91
C THR A 101 -9.63 -8.38 -1.01
N ILE A 102 -10.00 -7.25 -1.59
CA ILE A 102 -10.45 -6.06 -0.85
C ILE A 102 -11.77 -6.36 -0.13
N ALA A 103 -12.74 -6.98 -0.81
CA ALA A 103 -14.00 -7.37 -0.17
C ALA A 103 -13.78 -8.31 1.02
N GLU A 104 -12.93 -9.34 0.87
CA GLU A 104 -12.53 -10.24 1.96
C GLU A 104 -11.88 -9.48 3.12
N ALA A 105 -11.05 -8.47 2.85
CA ALA A 105 -10.43 -7.66 3.89
C ALA A 105 -11.44 -6.78 4.65
N TYR A 106 -12.45 -6.22 3.97
CA TYR A 106 -13.55 -5.52 4.64
C TYR A 106 -14.38 -6.49 5.51
N GLU A 107 -14.73 -7.67 4.99
CA GLU A 107 -15.48 -8.70 5.73
C GLU A 107 -14.76 -9.16 7.00
N ASN A 108 -13.42 -9.17 6.98
CA ASN A 108 -12.58 -9.61 8.10
C ASN A 108 -12.06 -8.46 8.99
N ASN A 109 -12.58 -7.22 8.83
CA ASN A 109 -12.15 -6.06 9.63
C ASN A 109 -10.63 -5.77 9.50
N ILE A 110 -10.08 -5.96 8.30
CA ILE A 110 -8.70 -5.60 7.93
C ILE A 110 -8.69 -4.26 7.16
N LEU A 111 -9.85 -3.84 6.64
CA LEU A 111 -10.11 -2.52 6.05
C LEU A 111 -11.39 -1.89 6.61
N GLY A 112 -11.57 -0.60 6.36
CA GLY A 112 -12.70 0.19 6.81
C GLY A 112 -12.47 0.81 8.19
N LYS A 113 -13.50 0.80 9.04
CA LYS A 113 -13.48 1.48 10.34
C LYS A 113 -12.98 0.58 11.46
N ASN A 114 -12.17 1.16 12.35
CA ASN A 114 -11.65 0.52 13.55
C ASN A 114 -10.98 -0.83 13.24
N ILE A 115 -10.03 -0.81 12.29
CA ILE A 115 -9.35 -2.01 11.77
C ILE A 115 -8.84 -2.86 12.94
N LEU A 116 -9.27 -4.12 13.01
CA LEU A 116 -8.95 -5.07 14.07
C LEU A 116 -9.21 -4.54 15.51
N GLY A 117 -10.22 -3.69 15.67
CA GLY A 117 -10.55 -3.04 16.95
C GLY A 117 -9.63 -1.87 17.33
N SER A 118 -8.77 -1.42 16.41
CA SER A 118 -7.94 -0.23 16.61
C SER A 118 -8.75 1.06 16.45
N LYS A 119 -8.09 2.21 16.65
CA LYS A 119 -8.67 3.55 16.36
C LYS A 119 -8.40 4.01 14.92
N TYR A 120 -7.73 3.19 14.13
CA TYR A 120 -7.31 3.53 12.78
C TYR A 120 -8.35 3.07 11.76
N ASN A 121 -8.58 3.90 10.76
CA ASN A 121 -9.50 3.66 9.67
C ASN A 121 -8.74 3.73 8.35
N LEU A 122 -9.09 2.89 7.38
CA LEU A 122 -8.52 2.95 6.05
C LEU A 122 -9.54 2.50 5.01
N GLU A 123 -9.80 3.38 4.06
CA GLU A 123 -10.59 3.10 2.86
C GLU A 123 -9.69 2.77 1.66
#